data_AF-A0A1M6ITH4-F1
#
_entry.id   AF-A0A1M6ITH4-F1
#
_cell.length_a   1.000
_cell.length_b   1.000
_cell.length_c   1.000
_cell.angle_alpha   90.00
_cell.angle_beta   90.00
_cell.angle_gamma   90.00
#
_symmetry.space_group_name_H-M   'P 1'
#
loop_
_entity.id
_entity.type
_entity.pdbx_description
1 polymer ?
#
loop_
_entity_poly.entity_id
_entity_poly.type
_entity_poly.pdbx_seq_one_letter_code
_entity_poly.pdbx_strand_id
1 'polypeptide(L)' 'MCEGMISIVVCKEFQNRYIGRKAVVAILSRAAKIGLKQVDVEIYDFNKQSIKMFSDIGFQKIDKVR' A
#
# COMPACT_ATOMS: atom_id res chain seq x y z
N MET A 1 2.47 14.01 14.29
CA MET A 1 3.00 12.66 13.99
C MET A 1 3.20 12.61 12.48
N CYS A 2 4.33 12.15 11.97
CA CYS A 2 4.51 12.03 10.52
C CYS A 2 3.78 10.77 10.05
N GLU A 3 2.63 10.96 9.41
CA GLU A 3 1.84 9.89 8.80
C GLU A 3 2.46 9.55 7.44
N GLY A 4 2.86 8.29 7.24
CA GLY A 4 3.40 7.83 5.96
C GLY A 4 2.27 7.41 5.04
N MET A 5 2.15 7.98 3.84
CA MET A 5 1.14 7.59 2.86
C MET A 5 1.77 6.87 1.67
N ILE A 6 1.20 5.74 1.25
CA ILE A 6 1.59 5.05 0.02
C ILE A 6 0.59 5.37 -1.10
N SER A 7 1.12 5.75 -2.25
CA SER A 7 0.39 5.73 -3.53
C SER A 7 1.27 5.06 -4.58
N ILE A 8 0.68 4.14 -5.35
CA ILE A 8 1.39 3.42 -6.41
C ILE A 8 0.48 3.15 -7.59
N VAL A 9 1.00 3.36 -8.79
CA VAL A 9 0.36 3.01 -10.05
C VAL A 9 1.36 2.20 -10.87
N VAL A 10 0.89 1.09 -11.43
CA VAL A 10 1.66 0.26 -12.35
C VAL A 10 1.02 0.40 -13.73
N CYS A 11 1.81 0.75 -14.74
CA CYS A 11 1.32 0.82 -16.12
C CYS A 11 0.70 -0.51 -16.54
N LYS A 12 -0.40 -0.46 -17.30
CA LYS A 12 -1.25 -1.63 -17.62
C LYS A 12 -0.47 -2.83 -18.15
N GLU A 13 0.51 -2.60 -19.02
CA GLU A 13 1.37 -3.62 -19.63
C GLU A 13 2.26 -4.39 -18.61
N PHE A 14 2.49 -3.80 -17.44
CA PHE A 14 3.29 -4.35 -16.35
C PHE A 14 2.46 -4.82 -15.15
N GLN A 15 1.12 -4.67 -15.19
CA GLN A 15 0.23 -5.20 -14.15
C GLN A 15 0.25 -6.73 -14.11
N ASN A 16 -0.21 -7.32 -13.00
CA ASN A 16 -0.22 -8.78 -12.76
C ASN A 16 1.16 -9.48 -12.76
N ARG A 17 2.27 -8.73 -12.73
CA ARG A 17 3.64 -9.26 -12.66
C ARG A 17 4.29 -9.15 -11.27
N TYR A 18 3.48 -9.04 -10.22
CA TYR A 18 3.91 -8.83 -8.82
C TYR A 18 4.73 -7.55 -8.55
N ILE A 19 4.82 -6.63 -9.51
CA ILE A 19 5.61 -5.39 -9.38
C ILE A 19 5.06 -4.51 -8.25
N GLY A 20 3.74 -4.30 -8.20
CA GLY A 20 3.12 -3.49 -7.13
C GLY A 20 3.42 -4.03 -5.72
N ARG A 21 3.28 -5.35 -5.53
CA ARG A 21 3.61 -6.02 -4.25
C ARG A 21 5.08 -5.80 -3.86
N LYS A 22 6.00 -6.04 -4.80
CA LYS A 22 7.44 -5.86 -4.54
C LYS A 22 7.77 -4.41 -4.16
N ALA A 23 7.18 -3.44 -4.86
CA ALA A 23 7.37 -2.03 -4.57
C ALA A 23 6.85 -1.66 -3.17
N VAL A 24 5.63 -2.08 -2.80
CA VAL A 24 5.06 -1.82 -1.46
C VAL A 24 5.93 -2.42 -0.35
N VAL A 25 6.39 -3.67 -0.50
CA VAL A 25 7.29 -4.30 0.50
C VAL A 25 8.60 -3.53 0.66
N ALA A 26 9.18 -3.04 -0.43
CA ALA A 26 10.39 -2.21 -0.37
C ALA A 26 10.12 -0.87 0.33
N ILE A 27 8.98 -0.22 0.06
CA ILE A 27 8.57 1.02 0.72
C ILE A 27 8.38 0.79 2.23
N LEU A 28 7.71 -0.29 2.63
CA LEU A 28 7.54 -0.65 4.04
C LEU A 28 8.89 -0.90 4.74
N SER A 29 9.82 -1.59 4.07
CA SER A 29 11.18 -1.78 4.59
C SER A 29 11.90 -0.45 4.81
N ARG A 30 11.74 0.51 3.89
CA ARG A 30 12.28 1.86 4.05
C ARG A 30 11.60 2.61 5.19
N ALA A 31 10.27 2.56 5.28
CA ALA A 31 9.48 3.20 6.33
C ALA A 31 9.94 2.75 7.72
N ALA A 32 10.13 1.45 7.92
CA ALA A 32 10.66 0.90 9.16
C ALA A 32 12.07 1.43 9.48
N LYS A 33 12.97 1.49 8.48
CA LYS A 33 14.34 2.01 8.65
C LYS A 33 14.40 3.49 9.04
N ILE A 34 13.40 4.29 8.68
CA ILE A 34 13.33 5.72 9.04
C ILE A 34 12.49 5.97 10.29
N GLY A 35 12.00 4.91 10.96
CA GLY A 35 11.27 5.03 12.22
C GLY A 35 9.79 5.44 12.06
N LEU A 36 9.18 5.22 10.88
CA LEU A 36 7.74 5.39 10.74
C LEU A 36 7.01 4.28 11.51
N LYS A 37 6.08 4.69 12.38
CA LYS A 37 5.27 3.77 13.19
C LYS A 37 4.05 3.25 12.44
N GLN A 38 3.57 4.00 11.46
CA GLN A 38 2.36 3.72 10.71
C GLN A 38 2.54 4.15 9.25
N VAL A 39 1.92 3.38 8.36
CA VAL A 39 1.83 3.68 6.94
C VAL A 39 0.40 3.41 6.50
N ASP A 40 -0.23 4.42 5.92
CA ASP A 40 -1.61 4.39 5.48
C ASP A 40 -1.68 4.37 3.94
N VAL A 41 -2.83 3.93 3.44
CA VAL A 41 -3.14 3.88 2.02
C VAL A 41 -4.62 4.20 1.82
N GLU A 42 -4.91 5.07 0.85
CA GLU A 42 -6.26 5.28 0.36
C GLU A 42 -6.46 4.52 -0.95
N ILE A 43 -7.50 3.70 -1.01
CA ILE A 43 -7.83 2.90 -2.19
C ILE A 43 -9.32 3.09 -2.48
N TYR A 44 -9.66 3.37 -3.74
CA TYR A 44 -11.06 3.37 -4.16
C TYR A 44 -11.69 1.98 -4.01
N ASP A 45 -12.94 1.92 -3.55
CA ASP A 45 -13.65 0.66 -3.29
C ASP A 45 -13.77 -0.25 -4.52
N PHE A 46 -13.80 0.33 -5.73
CA PHE A 46 -13.85 -0.44 -6.97
C PHE A 46 -12.51 -1.11 -7.32
N ASN A 47 -11.39 -0.68 -6.73
CA ASN A 47 -10.07 -1.22 -7.02
C ASN A 47 -9.78 -2.48 -6.17
N LYS A 48 -10.58 -3.52 -6.42
CA LYS A 48 -10.53 -4.81 -5.72
C LYS A 48 -9.15 -5.46 -5.76
N GLN A 49 -8.40 -5.26 -6.84
CA GLN A 49 -7.06 -5.82 -6.98
C GLN A 49 -6.08 -5.17 -5.99
N SER A 50 -6.05 -3.85 -5.90
CA SER A 50 -5.21 -3.17 -4.93
C SER A 50 -5.64 -3.51 -3.50
N ILE A 51 -6.95 -3.50 -3.20
CA ILE A 51 -7.46 -3.89 -1.87
C ILE A 51 -6.92 -5.26 -1.46
N LYS A 52 -7.10 -6.27 -2.31
CA LYS A 52 -6.59 -7.62 -2.03
C LYS A 52 -5.07 -7.63 -1.85
N MET A 53 -4.33 -6.92 -2.69
CA MET A 53 -2.86 -6.87 -2.62
C MET A 53 -2.37 -6.28 -1.30
N PHE A 54 -2.96 -5.18 -0.83
CA PHE A 54 -2.61 -4.57 0.46
C PHE A 54 -3.01 -5.46 1.64
N SER A 55 -4.21 -6.07 1.60
CA SER A 55 -4.62 -7.05 2.61
C SER A 55 -3.69 -8.27 2.68
N ASP A 56 -3.26 -8.82 1.54
CA ASP A 56 -2.31 -9.94 1.47
C ASP A 56 -0.92 -9.58 2.06
N ILE A 57 -0.57 -8.30 2.13
CA ILE A 57 0.69 -7.81 2.73
C ILE A 57 0.55 -7.59 4.25
N GLY A 58 -0.69 -7.50 4.75
CA GLY A 58 -0.99 -7.30 6.18
C GLY A 58 -1.58 -5.93 6.53
N PHE A 59 -1.95 -5.11 5.53
CA PHE A 59 -2.73 -3.90 5.81
C PHE A 59 -4.11 -4.27 6.30
N GLN A 60 -4.59 -3.52 7.29
CA GLN A 60 -5.93 -3.66 7.85
C GLN A 60 -6.82 -2.55 7.30
N LYS A 61 -8.04 -2.90 6.91
CA LYS A 61 -9.04 -1.90 6.52
C LYS A 61 -9.45 -1.15 7.78
N ILE A 62 -9.22 0.16 7.77
CA ILE A 62 -9.77 1.09 8.75
C ILE A 62 -10.93 1.84 8.10
N ASP A 63 -12.04 1.98 8.82
CA ASP A 63 -13.08 2.89 8.39
C ASP A 63 -12.53 4.31 8.45
N LYS A 64 -12.85 5.14 7.45
CA LYS A 64 -12.47 6.55 7.46
C LYS A 64 -13.01 7.17 8.75
N VAL A 65 -12.12 7.50 9.68
CA VAL A 65 -12.48 8.32 10.84
C VAL A 65 -12.93 9.66 10.25
N ARG A 66 -14.21 9.98 10.40
CA ARG A 66 -14.80 11.25 9.98
C ARG A 66 -14.22 12.41 10.77
#